data_AF-A0AAE2MN74-F1
#
_entry.id   AF-A0AAE2MN74-F1
#
_cell.length_a   1.000
_cell.length_b   1.000
_cell.length_c   1.000
_cell.angle_alpha   90.00
_cell.angle_beta   90.00
_cell.angle_gamma   90.00
#
_symmetry.space_group_name_H-M   'P 1'
#
loop_
_entity.id
_entity.type
_entity.pdbx_description
1 polymer ?
#
loop_
_entity_poly.entity_id
_entity_poly.type
_entity_poly.pdbx_seq_one_letter_code
_entity_poly.pdbx_strand_id
1 'polypeptide(L)'
;MIDWLTGRSPDARHAIAEDLNFDFAEDVFEWILTQPDCDLATAASYFWRAEPLERLEDPIFFKEENLTIQRLVDRVNAGFYSRSEIFYGGQELQEGEEVCRWTVEEAEDLREFARAHKASDLPWTLPEALVPPFGHRAVRISDEEDPDKSEELRMLFAGLGTGSGLIPAEMMGADPLSRNMPQPAQQLTVGKRAAAPSGSAFTPLYLYIAFVVTGWGLIYIFDPPRLVYTGMVICCLHFGFMTFGKVWSGLKQKADKRVTP
;
A
#
# COMPACT_ATOMS: atom_id res chain seq x y z
N MET A 1 -7.75 -0.30 -20.25
CA MET A 1 -8.07 -1.49 -19.40
C MET A 1 -9.51 -1.94 -19.56
N ILE A 2 -10.52 -1.08 -19.33
CA ILE A 2 -11.95 -1.44 -19.50
C ILE A 2 -12.23 -2.07 -20.89
N ASP A 3 -11.72 -1.46 -21.97
CA ASP A 3 -11.90 -2.01 -23.32
C ASP A 3 -11.32 -3.42 -23.47
N TRP A 4 -10.17 -3.69 -22.82
CA TRP A 4 -9.53 -5.00 -22.86
C TRP A 4 -10.31 -6.06 -22.05
N LEU A 5 -10.91 -5.64 -20.92
CA LEU A 5 -11.76 -6.48 -20.08
C LEU A 5 -13.15 -6.73 -20.68
N THR A 6 -13.57 -5.91 -21.64
CA THR A 6 -14.89 -6.01 -22.27
C THR A 6 -15.00 -7.34 -23.03
N GLY A 7 -16.00 -8.14 -22.66
CA GLY A 7 -16.21 -9.48 -23.24
C GLY A 7 -15.36 -10.59 -22.64
N ARG A 8 -14.47 -10.28 -21.68
CA ARG A 8 -13.71 -11.28 -20.92
C ARG A 8 -14.56 -11.93 -19.84
N SER A 9 -14.16 -13.13 -19.43
CA SER A 9 -14.87 -13.92 -18.43
C SER A 9 -14.86 -13.26 -17.04
N PRO A 10 -15.80 -13.62 -16.14
CA PRO A 10 -15.73 -13.20 -14.74
C PRO A 10 -14.43 -13.60 -14.05
N ASP A 11 -13.87 -14.75 -14.41
CA ASP A 11 -12.59 -15.25 -13.90
C ASP A 11 -11.42 -14.35 -14.30
N ALA A 12 -11.36 -13.93 -15.56
CA ALA A 12 -10.37 -12.97 -16.03
C ALA A 12 -10.52 -11.64 -15.30
N ARG A 13 -11.74 -11.11 -15.16
CA ARG A 13 -11.96 -9.85 -14.42
C ARG A 13 -11.59 -9.97 -12.95
N HIS A 14 -11.85 -11.10 -12.31
CA HIS A 14 -11.42 -11.38 -10.94
C HIS A 14 -9.89 -11.38 -10.84
N ALA A 15 -9.20 -12.12 -11.70
CA ALA A 15 -7.73 -12.15 -11.72
C ALA A 15 -7.13 -10.75 -11.90
N ILE A 16 -7.65 -9.96 -12.85
CA ILE A 16 -7.18 -8.58 -13.05
C ILE A 16 -7.47 -7.70 -11.82
N ALA A 17 -8.65 -7.84 -11.20
CA ALA A 17 -9.00 -7.07 -10.02
C ALA A 17 -8.02 -7.26 -8.85
N GLU A 18 -7.49 -8.47 -8.65
CA GLU A 18 -6.49 -8.75 -7.61
C GLU A 18 -5.22 -7.89 -7.79
N ASP A 19 -4.79 -7.65 -9.02
CA ASP A 19 -3.56 -6.90 -9.34
C ASP A 19 -3.75 -5.40 -9.59
N LEU A 20 -4.98 -4.90 -9.59
CA LEU A 20 -5.26 -3.48 -9.70
C LEU A 20 -4.91 -2.74 -8.41
N ASN A 21 -4.27 -1.59 -8.56
CA ASN A 21 -3.97 -0.66 -7.48
C ASN A 21 -5.23 0.16 -7.18
N PHE A 22 -5.67 0.07 -5.94
CA PHE A 22 -6.85 0.77 -5.44
C PHE A 22 -6.78 2.29 -5.64
N ASP A 23 -5.59 2.88 -5.52
CA ASP A 23 -5.40 4.32 -5.60
C ASP A 23 -5.50 4.89 -7.02
N PHE A 24 -5.27 4.05 -8.05
CA PHE A 24 -5.18 4.51 -9.44
C PHE A 24 -6.21 3.92 -10.40
N ALA A 25 -6.87 2.82 -10.02
CA ALA A 25 -7.77 2.08 -10.90
C ALA A 25 -9.20 1.92 -10.34
N GLU A 26 -9.66 2.88 -9.52
CA GLU A 26 -11.01 2.84 -8.94
C GLU A 26 -12.10 2.77 -10.03
N ASP A 27 -11.93 3.47 -11.14
CA ASP A 27 -12.86 3.45 -12.28
C ASP A 27 -12.97 2.04 -12.91
N VAL A 28 -11.86 1.32 -13.02
CA VAL A 28 -11.83 -0.06 -13.49
C VAL A 28 -12.51 -0.99 -12.47
N PHE A 29 -12.26 -0.81 -11.17
CA PHE A 29 -12.93 -1.57 -10.12
C PHE A 29 -14.45 -1.35 -10.14
N GLU A 30 -14.92 -0.10 -10.17
CA GLU A 30 -16.35 0.20 -10.22
C GLU A 30 -16.99 -0.41 -11.47
N TRP A 31 -16.30 -0.36 -12.62
CA TRP A 31 -16.77 -1.02 -13.83
C TRP A 31 -16.85 -2.55 -13.65
N ILE A 32 -15.84 -3.22 -13.08
CA ILE A 32 -15.88 -4.68 -12.83
C ILE A 32 -17.03 -5.05 -11.89
N LEU A 33 -17.22 -4.30 -10.80
CA LEU A 33 -18.23 -4.54 -9.78
C LEU A 33 -19.67 -4.32 -10.24
N THR A 34 -19.86 -3.66 -11.39
CA THR A 34 -21.17 -3.40 -12.00
C THR A 34 -21.53 -4.40 -13.11
N GLN A 35 -20.64 -5.34 -13.42
CA GLN A 35 -20.94 -6.35 -14.43
C GLN A 35 -21.97 -7.38 -13.89
N PRO A 36 -22.97 -7.79 -14.69
CA PRO A 36 -24.07 -8.63 -14.23
C PRO A 36 -23.64 -10.07 -13.87
N ASP A 37 -22.52 -10.53 -14.41
CA ASP A 37 -21.88 -11.83 -14.16
C ASP A 37 -20.72 -11.73 -13.16
N CYS A 38 -20.56 -10.60 -12.46
CA CYS A 38 -19.53 -10.42 -11.45
C CYS A 38 -19.71 -11.43 -10.31
N ASP A 39 -18.62 -12.09 -9.93
CA ASP A 39 -18.61 -13.07 -8.84
C ASP A 39 -18.58 -12.38 -7.48
N LEU A 40 -19.26 -12.97 -6.51
CA LEU A 40 -19.24 -12.54 -5.11
C LEU A 40 -17.81 -12.51 -4.55
N ALA A 41 -16.91 -13.38 -5.02
CA ALA A 41 -15.50 -13.37 -4.64
C ALA A 41 -14.79 -12.07 -5.04
N THR A 42 -15.10 -11.53 -6.22
CA THR A 42 -14.54 -10.25 -6.69
C THR A 42 -15.07 -9.08 -5.85
N ALA A 43 -16.37 -9.12 -5.51
CA ALA A 43 -16.96 -8.12 -4.63
C ALA A 43 -16.36 -8.17 -3.21
N ALA A 44 -16.16 -9.37 -2.66
CA ALA A 44 -15.56 -9.55 -1.34
C ALA A 44 -14.09 -9.12 -1.33
N SER A 45 -13.30 -9.50 -2.34
CA SER A 45 -11.93 -9.03 -2.47
C SER A 45 -11.86 -7.50 -2.43
N TYR A 46 -12.72 -6.82 -3.19
CA TYR A 46 -12.74 -5.37 -3.17
C TYR A 46 -13.12 -4.81 -1.79
N PHE A 47 -14.18 -5.35 -1.19
CA PHE A 47 -14.70 -4.90 0.11
C PHE A 47 -13.63 -4.97 1.21
N TRP A 48 -12.94 -6.11 1.33
CA TRP A 48 -11.94 -6.31 2.39
C TRP A 48 -10.66 -5.50 2.14
N ARG A 49 -10.20 -5.40 0.88
CA ARG A 49 -9.05 -4.55 0.51
C ARG A 49 -9.29 -3.05 0.74
N ALA A 50 -10.55 -2.63 0.86
CA ALA A 50 -10.92 -1.25 1.14
C ALA A 50 -10.85 -0.88 2.64
N GLU A 51 -10.37 -1.78 3.50
CA GLU A 51 -10.19 -1.57 4.95
C GLU A 51 -11.51 -1.10 5.63
N PRO A 52 -12.61 -1.89 5.50
CA PRO A 52 -13.96 -1.44 5.81
C PRO A 52 -14.14 -0.94 7.26
N LEU A 53 -13.42 -1.49 8.23
CA LEU A 53 -13.50 -1.00 9.60
C LEU A 53 -12.98 0.43 9.73
N GLU A 54 -11.78 0.72 9.20
CA GLU A 54 -11.18 2.05 9.22
C GLU A 54 -12.10 3.10 8.59
N ARG A 55 -12.81 2.69 7.53
CA ARG A 55 -13.78 3.51 6.80
C ARG A 55 -15.01 3.89 7.62
N LEU A 56 -15.44 3.04 8.55
CA LEU A 56 -16.50 3.35 9.51
C LEU A 56 -16.00 4.15 10.71
N GLU A 57 -14.77 3.90 11.16
CA GLU A 57 -14.16 4.61 12.29
C GLU A 57 -13.86 6.09 11.96
N ASP A 58 -13.47 6.38 10.72
CA ASP A 58 -13.14 7.74 10.29
C ASP A 58 -13.86 8.19 9.00
N PRO A 59 -15.19 8.44 9.06
CA PRO A 59 -15.99 8.71 7.87
C PRO A 59 -15.71 10.06 7.20
N ILE A 60 -15.00 10.98 7.88
CA ILE A 60 -14.69 12.31 7.34
C ILE A 60 -13.56 12.21 6.31
N PHE A 61 -12.55 11.37 6.59
CA PHE A 61 -11.38 11.23 5.74
C PHE A 61 -11.67 10.45 4.47
N PHE A 62 -12.64 9.53 4.51
CA PHE A 62 -12.95 8.63 3.40
C PHE A 62 -14.31 8.90 2.75
N LYS A 63 -14.77 10.15 2.74
CA LYS A 63 -16.15 10.46 2.37
C LYS A 63 -16.52 9.98 0.96
N GLU A 64 -15.61 10.11 0.00
CA GLU A 64 -15.85 9.72 -1.40
C GLU A 64 -15.74 8.20 -1.57
N GLU A 65 -14.70 7.59 -1.01
CA GLU A 65 -14.45 6.14 -1.08
C GLU A 65 -15.52 5.35 -0.29
N ASN A 66 -16.10 5.96 0.75
CA ASN A 66 -17.24 5.43 1.47
C ASN A 66 -18.48 5.28 0.59
N LEU A 67 -18.65 6.11 -0.45
CA LEU A 67 -19.74 5.95 -1.40
C LEU A 67 -19.56 4.69 -2.24
N THR A 68 -18.34 4.35 -2.64
CA THR A 68 -18.06 3.14 -3.42
C THR A 68 -18.33 1.88 -2.60
N ILE A 69 -17.87 1.84 -1.34
CA ILE A 69 -18.19 0.74 -0.41
C ILE A 69 -19.70 0.66 -0.15
N GLN A 70 -20.36 1.79 0.12
CA GLN A 70 -21.79 1.81 0.36
C GLN A 70 -22.58 1.26 -0.84
N ARG A 71 -22.25 1.68 -2.06
CA ARG A 71 -22.87 1.15 -3.29
C ARG A 71 -22.65 -0.35 -3.44
N LEU A 72 -21.47 -0.85 -3.09
CA LEU A 72 -21.18 -2.29 -3.11
C LEU A 72 -22.05 -3.03 -2.09
N VAL A 73 -22.11 -2.55 -0.85
CA VAL A 73 -22.96 -3.15 0.20
C VAL A 73 -24.42 -3.15 -0.22
N ASP A 74 -24.92 -2.06 -0.79
CA ASP A 74 -26.30 -1.97 -1.32
C ASP A 74 -26.56 -3.02 -2.41
N ARG A 75 -25.62 -3.21 -3.35
CA ARG A 75 -25.72 -4.25 -4.39
C ARG A 75 -25.73 -5.66 -3.81
N VAL A 76 -24.86 -5.93 -2.83
CA VAL A 76 -24.83 -7.24 -2.15
C VAL A 76 -26.16 -7.51 -1.44
N ASN A 77 -26.67 -6.55 -0.66
CA ASN A 77 -27.93 -6.68 0.05
C ASN A 77 -29.14 -6.79 -0.89
N ALA A 78 -29.07 -6.19 -2.08
CA ALA A 78 -30.06 -6.36 -3.15
C ALA A 78 -29.96 -7.70 -3.89
N GLY A 79 -28.97 -8.55 -3.57
CA GLY A 79 -28.76 -9.84 -4.23
C GLY A 79 -28.23 -9.74 -5.66
N PHE A 80 -27.54 -8.64 -6.01
CA PHE A 80 -26.99 -8.41 -7.36
C PHE A 80 -25.97 -9.48 -7.76
N TYR A 81 -25.09 -9.86 -6.84
CA TYR A 81 -24.03 -10.86 -7.06
C TYR A 81 -24.59 -12.27 -6.89
N SER A 82 -25.24 -12.77 -7.94
CA SER A 82 -25.85 -14.12 -7.95
C SER A 82 -24.85 -15.26 -8.13
N ARG A 83 -23.65 -14.96 -8.64
CA ARG A 83 -22.57 -15.93 -8.89
C ARG A 83 -21.61 -15.99 -7.69
N SER A 84 -21.30 -17.19 -7.22
CA SER A 84 -20.35 -17.45 -6.14
C SER A 84 -19.60 -18.77 -6.42
N GLU A 85 -18.82 -18.77 -7.50
CA GLU A 85 -18.08 -19.96 -7.92
C GLU A 85 -16.62 -19.90 -7.50
N ILE A 86 -16.00 -18.73 -7.67
CA ILE A 86 -14.59 -18.52 -7.38
C ILE A 86 -14.40 -18.62 -5.86
N PHE A 87 -13.47 -19.47 -5.45
CA PHE A 87 -13.14 -19.65 -4.05
C PHE A 87 -12.52 -18.37 -3.49
N TYR A 88 -13.07 -17.88 -2.38
CA TYR A 88 -12.54 -16.74 -1.64
C TYR A 88 -12.33 -17.13 -0.18
N GLY A 89 -11.07 -17.17 0.24
CA GLY A 89 -10.66 -17.43 1.61
C GLY A 89 -10.34 -16.17 2.44
N GLY A 90 -10.31 -14.98 1.82
CA GLY A 90 -9.86 -13.73 2.46
C GLY A 90 -8.64 -13.13 1.75
N GLN A 91 -8.25 -11.91 2.14
CA GLN A 91 -7.30 -11.06 1.41
C GLN A 91 -5.85 -11.59 1.39
N GLU A 92 -5.39 -12.21 2.49
CA GLU A 92 -4.01 -12.69 2.63
C GLU A 92 -3.99 -14.12 3.15
N LEU A 93 -4.61 -15.02 2.39
CA LEU A 93 -4.70 -16.43 2.76
C LEU A 93 -3.30 -17.08 2.77
N GLN A 94 -2.85 -17.58 3.92
CA GLN A 94 -1.55 -18.26 4.01
C GLN A 94 -1.64 -19.69 3.48
N GLU A 95 -0.49 -20.23 3.04
CA GLU A 95 -0.42 -21.62 2.57
C GLU A 95 -0.87 -22.58 3.68
N GLY A 96 -1.89 -23.40 3.38
CA GLY A 96 -2.49 -24.34 4.32
C GLY A 96 -3.65 -23.79 5.14
N GLU A 97 -3.98 -22.50 5.02
CA GLU A 97 -5.20 -21.92 5.59
C GLU A 97 -6.38 -22.06 4.62
N GLU A 98 -7.57 -22.33 5.16
CA GLU A 98 -8.82 -22.27 4.38
C GLU A 98 -9.48 -20.89 4.45
N VAL A 99 -9.20 -20.13 5.51
CA VAL A 99 -9.74 -18.78 5.74
C VAL A 99 -8.65 -17.90 6.34
N CYS A 100 -8.50 -16.68 5.81
CA CYS A 100 -7.60 -15.67 6.31
C CYS A 100 -8.09 -15.23 7.70
N ARG A 101 -7.27 -15.47 8.73
CA ARG A 101 -7.62 -15.13 10.12
C ARG A 101 -7.95 -13.65 10.28
N TRP A 102 -7.20 -12.77 9.62
CA TRP A 102 -7.37 -11.33 9.72
C TRP A 102 -8.74 -10.86 9.21
N THR A 103 -9.21 -11.41 8.09
CA THR A 103 -10.54 -11.11 7.56
C THR A 103 -11.65 -11.54 8.53
N VAL A 104 -11.48 -12.66 9.23
CA VAL A 104 -12.45 -13.14 10.23
C VAL A 104 -12.45 -12.25 11.47
N GLU A 105 -11.26 -11.84 11.94
CA GLU A 105 -11.12 -10.91 13.08
C GLU A 105 -11.77 -9.55 12.75
N GLU A 106 -11.49 -8.98 11.58
CA GLU A 106 -12.10 -7.71 11.17
C GLU A 106 -13.63 -7.82 11.00
N ALA A 107 -14.14 -8.97 10.53
CA ALA A 107 -15.58 -9.20 10.48
C ALA A 107 -16.23 -9.15 11.87
N GLU A 108 -15.59 -9.72 12.90
CA GLU A 108 -16.07 -9.62 14.29
C GLU A 108 -16.00 -8.18 14.80
N ASP A 109 -14.93 -7.45 14.50
CA ASP A 109 -14.77 -6.05 14.89
C ASP A 109 -15.86 -5.17 14.25
N LEU A 110 -16.18 -5.38 12.96
CA LEU A 110 -17.30 -4.71 12.29
C LEU A 110 -18.65 -5.01 12.96
N ARG A 111 -18.89 -6.25 13.38
CA ARG A 111 -20.11 -6.63 14.11
C ARG A 111 -20.16 -5.98 15.49
N GLU A 112 -19.04 -5.87 16.19
CA GLU A 112 -18.95 -5.16 17.47
C GLU A 112 -19.18 -3.66 17.29
N PHE A 113 -18.53 -3.06 16.30
CA PHE A 113 -18.69 -1.66 15.97
C PHE A 113 -20.16 -1.31 15.67
N ALA A 114 -20.86 -2.14 14.89
CA ALA A 114 -22.28 -1.97 14.60
C ALA A 114 -23.17 -2.10 15.84
N ARG A 115 -22.83 -2.99 16.79
CA ARG A 115 -23.54 -3.11 18.08
C ARG A 115 -23.33 -1.87 18.96
N ALA A 116 -22.12 -1.31 18.98
CA ALA A 116 -21.78 -0.14 19.79
C ALA A 116 -22.42 1.15 19.27
N HIS A 117 -22.55 1.30 17.94
CA HIS A 117 -23.01 2.55 17.31
C HIS A 117 -24.48 2.55 16.90
N LYS A 118 -25.23 1.47 17.16
CA LYS A 118 -26.57 1.18 16.60
C LYS A 118 -26.53 1.13 15.08
N ALA A 119 -26.79 -0.04 14.52
CA ALA A 119 -26.80 -0.28 13.07
C ALA A 119 -27.59 0.76 12.22
N SER A 120 -28.64 1.38 12.76
CA SER A 120 -29.42 2.42 12.05
C SER A 120 -28.67 3.72 11.77
N ASP A 121 -27.59 3.96 12.52
CA ASP A 121 -26.87 5.23 12.51
C ASP A 121 -25.60 5.13 11.64
N LEU A 122 -25.30 3.93 11.12
CA LEU A 122 -24.18 3.66 10.23
C LEU A 122 -24.59 3.80 8.75
N PRO A 123 -23.68 4.24 7.87
CA PRO A 123 -23.96 4.34 6.44
C PRO A 123 -24.22 2.96 5.80
N TRP A 124 -23.68 1.90 6.40
CA TRP A 124 -23.84 0.51 6.02
C TRP A 124 -23.39 -0.40 7.19
N THR A 125 -23.75 -1.67 7.13
CA THR A 125 -23.28 -2.72 8.07
C THR A 125 -22.62 -3.85 7.29
N LEU A 126 -21.81 -4.67 7.96
CA LEU A 126 -21.17 -5.85 7.35
C LEU A 126 -22.18 -6.70 6.55
N PRO A 127 -22.03 -6.81 5.23
CA PRO A 127 -22.83 -7.75 4.46
C PRO A 127 -22.29 -9.18 4.68
N GLU A 128 -23.05 -10.00 5.43
CA GLU A 128 -22.64 -11.37 5.80
C GLU A 128 -22.31 -12.28 4.59
N ALA A 129 -22.87 -11.98 3.42
CA ALA A 129 -22.54 -12.69 2.18
C ALA A 129 -21.08 -12.50 1.72
N LEU A 130 -20.38 -11.46 2.18
CA LEU A 130 -18.96 -11.22 1.86
C LEU A 130 -17.99 -11.85 2.85
N VAL A 131 -18.49 -12.47 3.93
CA VAL A 131 -17.63 -13.09 4.95
C VAL A 131 -17.16 -14.46 4.44
N PRO A 132 -15.83 -14.68 4.27
CA PRO A 132 -15.30 -15.96 3.83
C PRO A 132 -15.45 -17.07 4.89
N PRO A 133 -15.31 -18.36 4.51
CA PRO A 133 -15.04 -18.84 3.15
C PRO A 133 -16.31 -19.07 2.34
N PHE A 134 -16.21 -18.88 1.03
CA PHE A 134 -17.24 -19.29 0.08
C PHE A 134 -16.65 -19.54 -1.31
N GLY A 135 -17.50 -19.96 -2.25
CA GLY A 135 -17.04 -20.48 -3.54
C GLY A 135 -16.44 -21.87 -3.41
N HIS A 136 -16.02 -22.45 -4.54
CA HIS A 136 -15.64 -23.87 -4.56
C HIS A 136 -14.59 -24.24 -5.61
N ARG A 137 -14.13 -23.27 -6.42
CA ARG A 137 -13.12 -23.54 -7.44
C ARG A 137 -12.13 -22.39 -7.57
N ALA A 138 -10.91 -22.72 -7.99
CA ALA A 138 -9.93 -21.73 -8.39
C ALA A 138 -10.39 -20.95 -9.64
N VAL A 139 -9.79 -19.78 -9.82
CA VAL A 139 -9.88 -18.93 -11.01
C VAL A 139 -9.34 -19.70 -12.22
N ARG A 140 -10.00 -19.54 -13.37
CA ARG A 140 -9.62 -20.16 -14.64
C ARG A 140 -9.40 -19.09 -15.70
N ILE A 141 -8.14 -18.84 -16.01
CA ILE A 141 -7.70 -17.85 -17.00
C ILE A 141 -6.74 -18.50 -18.00
N SER A 142 -6.67 -17.97 -19.21
CA SER A 142 -5.64 -18.35 -20.18
C SER A 142 -4.32 -17.63 -19.89
N ASP A 143 -3.23 -18.05 -20.53
CA ASP A 143 -1.93 -17.37 -20.37
C ASP A 143 -1.95 -15.92 -20.87
N GLU A 144 -2.81 -15.58 -21.84
CA GLU A 144 -3.02 -14.20 -22.31
C GLU A 144 -3.77 -13.34 -21.29
N GLU A 145 -4.54 -13.97 -20.41
CA GLU A 145 -5.33 -13.34 -19.35
C GLU A 145 -4.62 -13.33 -17.99
N ASP A 146 -3.45 -13.96 -17.91
CA ASP A 146 -2.61 -14.06 -16.73
C ASP A 146 -1.66 -12.83 -16.64
N PRO A 147 -1.82 -11.96 -15.62
CA PRO A 147 -0.97 -10.79 -15.38
C PRO A 147 0.53 -11.05 -15.39
N ASP A 148 0.95 -12.23 -14.93
CA ASP A 148 2.37 -12.59 -14.82
C ASP A 148 2.96 -13.01 -16.17
N LYS A 149 2.11 -13.50 -17.09
CA LYS A 149 2.55 -14.05 -18.38
C LYS A 149 2.31 -13.10 -19.55
N SER A 150 1.23 -12.32 -19.51
CA SER A 150 0.80 -11.48 -20.61
C SER A 150 1.58 -10.15 -20.65
N GLU A 151 2.33 -9.93 -21.72
CA GLU A 151 3.05 -8.66 -21.96
C GLU A 151 2.08 -7.49 -22.19
N GLU A 152 0.98 -7.72 -22.89
CA GLU A 152 -0.07 -6.70 -23.09
C GLU A 152 -0.66 -6.24 -21.76
N LEU A 153 -1.01 -7.17 -20.87
CA LEU A 153 -1.53 -6.83 -19.54
C LEU A 153 -0.54 -6.04 -18.71
N ARG A 154 0.75 -6.44 -18.71
CA ARG A 154 1.79 -5.69 -18.00
C ARG A 154 1.91 -4.25 -18.53
N MET A 155 1.81 -4.03 -19.84
CA MET A 155 1.78 -2.68 -20.41
C MET A 155 0.51 -1.90 -20.02
N LEU A 156 -0.65 -2.57 -19.97
CA LEU A 156 -1.90 -1.94 -19.55
C LEU A 156 -1.87 -1.54 -18.07
N PHE A 157 -1.36 -2.41 -17.19
CA PHE A 157 -1.17 -2.12 -15.78
C PHE A 157 -0.18 -0.98 -15.57
N ALA A 158 0.95 -1.01 -16.29
CA ALA A 158 1.92 0.08 -16.30
C ALA A 158 1.29 1.44 -16.61
N GLY A 159 0.48 1.50 -17.68
CA GLY A 159 -0.20 2.72 -18.09
C GLY A 159 -1.23 3.23 -17.08
N LEU A 160 -1.72 2.35 -16.20
CA LEU A 160 -2.62 2.67 -15.10
C LEU A 160 -1.90 2.97 -13.78
N GLY A 161 -0.55 2.93 -13.73
CA GLY A 161 0.19 3.11 -12.49
C GLY A 161 -0.01 1.95 -11.50
N THR A 162 -0.30 0.75 -12.01
CA THR A 162 -0.54 -0.45 -11.21
C THR A 162 0.34 -1.62 -11.69
N GLY A 163 0.29 -2.73 -10.95
CA GLY A 163 1.01 -3.96 -11.23
C GLY A 163 2.14 -4.20 -10.25
N SER A 164 2.30 -5.46 -9.85
CA SER A 164 3.31 -5.96 -8.92
C SER A 164 4.70 -6.11 -9.56
N GLY A 165 4.78 -6.08 -10.89
CA GLY A 165 6.02 -6.23 -11.65
C GLY A 165 6.79 -4.92 -11.84
N LEU A 166 8.05 -4.90 -11.41
CA LEU A 166 9.04 -3.91 -11.87
C LEU A 166 9.10 -3.98 -13.40
N ILE A 167 8.55 -2.98 -14.09
CA ILE A 167 8.79 -2.80 -15.52
C ILE A 167 10.30 -2.57 -15.68
N PRO A 168 11.03 -3.42 -16.43
CA PRO A 168 12.43 -3.15 -16.72
C PRO A 168 12.56 -1.76 -17.33
N ALA A 169 13.48 -0.94 -16.83
CA ALA A 169 13.67 0.44 -17.29
C ALA A 169 13.86 0.56 -18.82
N GLU A 170 14.28 -0.52 -19.48
CA GLU A 170 14.42 -0.65 -20.93
C GLU A 170 13.07 -0.55 -21.69
N MET A 171 11.94 -0.87 -21.07
CA MET A 171 10.61 -0.75 -21.67
C MET A 171 9.99 0.65 -21.54
N MET A 172 10.52 1.54 -20.68
CA MET A 172 9.97 2.89 -20.48
C MET A 172 10.37 3.90 -21.57
N GLY A 173 10.92 3.45 -22.72
CA GLY A 173 11.18 4.33 -23.85
C GLY A 173 12.06 5.54 -23.53
N ALA A 174 12.91 5.44 -22.50
CA ALA A 174 13.89 6.47 -22.21
C ALA A 174 15.00 6.36 -23.26
N ASP A 175 14.91 7.22 -24.28
CA ASP A 175 16.01 7.48 -25.20
C ASP A 175 17.31 7.60 -24.38
N PRO A 176 18.36 6.81 -24.65
CA PRO A 176 19.59 6.90 -23.87
C PRO A 176 20.14 8.29 -24.05
N LEU A 177 20.07 9.12 -23.00
CA LEU A 177 20.66 10.45 -22.99
C LEU A 177 22.09 10.36 -23.48
N SER A 178 22.32 10.97 -24.64
CA SER A 178 23.59 11.04 -25.35
C SER A 178 24.71 11.34 -24.37
N ARG A 179 25.56 10.34 -24.17
CA ARG A 179 26.73 10.35 -23.29
C ARG A 179 27.83 11.19 -23.93
N ASN A 180 27.63 12.50 -24.00
CA ASN A 180 28.64 13.46 -24.41
C ASN A 180 28.56 14.70 -23.51
N MET A 181 29.14 14.58 -22.30
CA MET A 181 29.66 15.75 -21.61
C MET A 181 31.18 15.60 -21.41
N PRO A 182 31.97 16.65 -21.69
CA PRO A 182 33.42 16.60 -21.62
C PRO A 182 33.90 16.59 -20.17
N GLN A 183 34.95 15.79 -19.92
CA GLN A 183 35.70 15.78 -18.67
C GLN A 183 36.32 17.16 -18.39
N PRO A 184 36.12 17.74 -17.19
CA PRO A 184 36.97 18.83 -16.72
C PRO A 184 38.32 18.27 -16.26
N ALA A 185 39.39 18.89 -16.78
CA ALA A 185 40.77 18.63 -16.43
C ALA A 185 41.02 18.73 -14.91
N GLN A 186 41.67 17.71 -14.35
CA GLN A 186 42.25 17.77 -13.01
C GLN A 186 43.47 18.68 -13.03
N GLN A 187 43.42 19.79 -12.28
CA GLN A 187 44.61 20.50 -11.81
C GLN A 187 44.73 20.35 -10.30
N LEU A 188 45.90 19.86 -9.87
CA LEU A 188 46.39 19.86 -8.51
C LEU A 188 46.41 21.27 -7.91
N THR A 189 46.03 21.39 -6.64
CA THR A 189 46.69 22.32 -5.71
C THR A 189 46.65 21.79 -4.27
N VAL A 190 47.82 21.28 -3.84
CA VAL A 190 48.53 21.59 -2.59
C VAL A 190 47.68 22.01 -1.37
N GLY A 191 47.54 21.07 -0.43
CA GLY A 191 48.03 21.22 0.95
C GLY A 191 47.44 22.34 1.82
N LYS A 192 46.36 22.05 2.54
CA LYS A 192 46.11 22.57 3.89
C LYS A 192 45.43 21.48 4.72
N ARG A 193 46.17 20.92 5.69
CA ARG A 193 45.59 20.10 6.78
C ARG A 193 44.63 20.99 7.55
N ALA A 194 43.33 20.83 7.31
CA ALA A 194 42.32 21.31 8.24
C ALA A 194 42.44 20.47 9.52
N ALA A 195 42.61 21.16 10.64
CA ALA A 195 42.54 20.54 11.96
C ALA A 195 41.20 19.81 12.09
N ALA A 196 41.23 18.56 12.55
CA ALA A 196 40.03 17.81 12.88
C ALA A 196 39.20 18.64 13.89
N PRO A 197 37.91 18.92 13.61
CA PRO A 197 37.09 19.65 14.56
C PRO A 197 36.97 18.79 15.82
N SER A 198 37.41 19.35 16.95
CA SER A 198 37.18 18.76 18.27
C SER A 198 35.69 18.48 18.39
N GLY A 199 35.31 17.21 18.49
CA GLY A 199 33.92 16.75 18.45
C GLY A 199 33.06 17.50 19.46
N SER A 200 32.26 18.43 18.95
CA SER A 200 31.19 19.05 19.71
C SER A 200 30.17 17.96 20.06
N ALA A 201 29.72 17.93 21.32
CA ALA A 201 28.67 17.01 21.76
C ALA A 201 27.34 17.21 20.99
N PHE A 202 27.23 18.28 20.18
CA PHE A 202 26.04 18.63 19.41
C PHE A 202 26.09 18.21 17.93
N THR A 203 27.24 17.76 17.40
CA THR A 203 27.32 17.22 16.03
C THR A 203 26.28 16.13 15.72
N PRO A 204 26.01 15.13 16.60
CA PRO A 204 24.98 14.14 16.32
C PRO A 204 23.55 14.72 16.27
N LEU A 205 23.27 15.80 17.02
CA LEU A 205 21.96 16.45 17.00
C LEU A 205 21.72 17.21 15.68
N TYR A 206 22.73 17.90 15.17
CA TYR A 206 22.63 18.58 13.88
C TYR A 206 22.44 17.59 12.71
N LEU A 207 23.14 16.46 12.74
CA LEU A 207 22.95 15.40 11.74
C LEU A 207 21.54 14.78 11.82
N TYR A 208 21.00 14.60 13.03
CA TYR A 208 19.62 14.16 13.22
C TYR A 208 18.61 15.14 12.63
N ILE A 209 18.73 16.44 12.95
CA ILE A 209 17.84 17.47 12.42
C ILE A 209 17.92 17.55 10.89
N ALA A 210 19.14 17.51 10.33
CA ALA A 210 19.32 17.50 8.87
C ALA A 210 18.70 16.27 8.22
N PHE A 211 18.83 15.09 8.83
CA PHE A 211 18.21 13.86 8.36
C PHE A 211 16.67 13.94 8.39
N VAL A 212 16.09 14.44 9.48
CA VAL A 212 14.64 14.61 9.61
C VAL A 212 14.12 15.61 8.59
N VAL A 213 14.75 16.77 8.44
CA VAL A 213 14.32 17.80 7.47
C VAL A 213 14.42 17.30 6.03
N THR A 214 15.51 16.59 5.70
CA THR A 214 15.70 16.05 4.34
C THR A 214 14.74 14.90 4.06
N GLY A 215 14.53 14.00 5.04
CA GLY A 215 13.58 12.90 4.93
C GLY A 215 12.14 13.37 4.77
N TRP A 216 11.72 14.35 5.58
CA TRP A 216 10.40 14.97 5.44
C TRP A 216 10.23 15.75 4.13
N GLY A 217 11.26 16.46 3.69
CA GLY A 217 11.26 17.14 2.39
C GLY A 217 11.11 16.17 1.21
N LEU A 218 11.75 15.00 1.29
CA LEU A 218 11.60 13.96 0.27
C LEU A 218 10.21 13.32 0.27
N ILE A 219 9.61 13.07 1.44
CA ILE A 219 8.22 12.59 1.53
C ILE A 219 7.26 13.57 0.84
N TYR A 220 7.38 14.86 1.14
CA TYR A 220 6.48 15.88 0.57
C TYR A 220 6.63 16.06 -0.94
N ILE A 221 7.76 15.68 -1.54
CA ILE A 221 8.04 15.85 -2.97
C ILE A 221 7.67 14.59 -3.76
N PHE A 222 7.81 13.39 -3.17
CA PHE A 222 7.76 12.14 -3.92
C PHE A 222 6.54 11.25 -3.65
N ASP A 223 5.66 11.64 -2.73
CA ASP A 223 4.44 10.91 -2.34
C ASP A 223 4.60 9.37 -2.37
N PRO A 224 5.54 8.82 -1.60
CA PRO A 224 5.93 7.42 -1.75
C PRO A 224 4.85 6.47 -1.19
N PRO A 225 4.75 5.23 -1.70
CA PRO A 225 3.78 4.24 -1.24
C PRO A 225 3.84 4.01 0.28
N ARG A 226 2.68 3.76 0.93
CA ARG A 226 2.51 3.64 2.40
C ARG A 226 3.53 2.74 3.11
N LEU A 227 4.03 1.68 2.45
CA LEU A 227 5.06 0.79 2.99
C LEU A 227 6.42 1.48 3.18
N VAL A 228 6.78 2.41 2.31
CA VAL A 228 8.01 3.22 2.42
C VAL A 228 7.90 4.18 3.60
N TYR A 229 6.71 4.72 3.86
CA TYR A 229 6.45 5.61 5.00
C TYR A 229 6.71 4.89 6.33
N THR A 230 6.13 3.71 6.51
CA THR A 230 6.29 2.90 7.72
C THR A 230 7.75 2.53 7.96
N GLY A 231 8.45 2.08 6.92
CA GLY A 231 9.89 1.77 6.99
C GLY A 231 10.73 3.00 7.39
N MET A 232 10.42 4.16 6.81
CA MET A 232 11.14 5.40 7.10
C MET A 232 10.90 5.89 8.53
N VAL A 233 9.67 5.80 9.05
CA VAL A 233 9.33 6.14 10.44
C VAL A 233 10.09 5.24 11.41
N ILE A 234 10.14 3.93 11.17
CA ILE A 234 10.89 2.98 11.99
C ILE A 234 12.39 3.31 11.99
N CYS A 235 12.95 3.65 10.83
CA CYS A 235 14.35 4.05 10.70
C CYS A 235 14.65 5.35 11.46
N CYS A 236 13.77 6.36 11.35
CA CYS A 236 13.88 7.62 12.09
C CYS A 236 13.85 7.40 13.61
N LEU A 237 12.94 6.54 14.10
CA LEU A 237 12.84 6.21 15.53
C LEU A 237 14.09 5.48 16.01
N HIS A 238 14.56 4.46 15.29
CA HIS A 238 15.80 3.74 15.65
C HIS A 238 17.02 4.65 15.69
N PHE A 239 17.15 5.54 14.70
CA PHE A 239 18.24 6.51 14.65
C PHE A 239 18.14 7.55 15.79
N GLY A 240 16.93 8.00 16.12
CA GLY A 240 16.64 8.85 17.28
C GLY A 240 17.07 8.19 18.60
N PHE A 241 16.71 6.93 18.82
CA PHE A 241 17.12 6.19 20.03
C PHE A 241 18.64 6.03 20.15
N MET A 242 19.32 5.68 19.05
CA MET A 242 20.78 5.54 19.06
C MET A 242 21.52 6.86 19.34
N THR A 243 21.05 7.95 18.76
CA THR A 243 21.67 9.28 18.95
C THR A 243 21.37 9.83 20.33
N PHE A 244 20.14 9.68 20.83
CA PHE A 244 19.77 10.10 22.18
C PHE A 244 20.53 9.31 23.25
N GLY A 245 20.70 8.00 23.08
CA GLY A 245 21.49 7.16 23.99
C GLY A 245 22.95 7.63 24.11
N LYS A 246 23.58 7.97 22.99
CA LYS A 246 24.96 8.51 22.99
C LYS A 246 25.06 9.87 23.67
N VAL A 247 24.12 10.79 23.40
CA VAL A 247 24.09 12.12 24.06
C VAL A 247 23.87 11.97 25.57
N TRP A 248 22.92 11.14 25.99
CA TRP A 248 22.63 10.88 27.39
C TRP A 248 23.83 10.27 28.13
N SER A 249 24.50 9.28 27.53
CA SER A 249 25.72 8.70 28.12
C SER A 249 26.84 9.74 28.27
N GLY A 250 26.98 10.65 27.30
CA GLY A 250 27.98 11.71 27.35
C GLY A 250 27.68 12.77 28.43
N LEU A 251 26.41 13.10 28.63
CA LEU A 251 25.96 13.99 29.71
C LEU A 251 26.18 13.36 31.09
N LYS A 252 25.82 12.08 31.25
CA LYS A 252 26.02 11.34 32.50
C LYS A 252 27.51 11.26 32.87
N GLN A 253 28.37 10.93 31.91
CA GLN A 253 29.83 10.87 32.13
C GLN A 253 30.42 12.24 32.52
N LYS A 254 29.87 13.35 31.99
CA LYS A 254 30.27 14.71 32.39
C LYS A 254 29.76 15.08 33.79
N ALA A 255 28.58 14.61 34.17
CA ALA A 255 28.03 14.82 35.50
C ALA A 255 28.85 14.08 36.56
N ASP A 256 29.17 12.80 36.32
CA ASP A 256 29.95 11.97 37.24
C ASP A 256 31.37 12.54 37.46
N LYS A 257 32.01 13.06 36.41
CA LYS A 257 33.32 13.74 36.51
C LYS A 257 33.32 15.04 37.31
N ARG A 258 32.16 15.64 37.60
CA ARG A 258 32.06 16.87 38.43
C ARG A 258 31.82 16.58 39.91
N VAL A 259 31.49 15.33 40.26
CA VAL A 259 31.13 14.94 41.64
C VAL A 259 32.33 14.31 42.38
N THR A 260 33.38 13.91 41.67
CA THR A 260 34.63 13.41 42.28
C THR A 260 35.68 14.53 42.32
N PRO A 261 36.06 15.05 43.50
CA PRO A 261 37.13 16.05 43.65
C PRO A 261 38.52 15.47 43.35
#